data_AF-A0A532EC69-F1
#
_entry.id   AF-A0A532EC69-F1
#
_cell.length_a   1.000
_cell.length_b   1.000
_cell.length_c   1.000
_cell.angle_alpha   90.00
_cell.angle_beta   90.00
_cell.angle_gamma   90.00
#
_symmetry.space_group_name_H-M   'P 1'
#
loop_
_entity.id
_entity.type
_entity.pdbx_description
1 polymer ?
#
loop_
_entity_poly.entity_id
_entity_poly.type
_entity_poly.pdbx_seq_one_letter_code
_entity_poly.pdbx_strand_id
1 'polypeptide(L)'
;MLIGRLEGTIGAILLLALCGGCGSETSSPPAAAASSLAGTDANNDGVRDDVESYIDTTYPVPANIDINKALRQYAKAAQSSILDADDAAKSITHVTERFRALECLMARRPTDFHPVFVELRARMLDTNPRSEAYLKADSQATSESLPLLPADQWVGACI
;
A
#
# COMPACT_ATOMS: atom_id res chain seq x y z
N MET A 1 42.34 -18.89 62.84
CA MET A 1 41.93 -20.16 62.20
C MET A 1 41.04 -19.76 61.03
N LEU A 2 41.36 -19.93 59.75
CA LEU A 2 42.18 -20.90 58.99
C LEU A 2 42.83 -20.17 57.79
N ILE A 3 44.06 -20.58 57.43
CA ILE A 3 44.56 -21.00 56.09
C ILE A 3 44.24 -20.05 54.91
N GLY A 4 45.17 -19.57 54.06
CA GLY A 4 46.36 -20.16 53.47
C GLY A 4 46.47 -19.66 52.01
N ARG A 5 47.68 -19.66 51.47
CA ARG A 5 48.19 -18.91 50.31
C ARG A 5 48.05 -19.67 48.96
N LEU A 6 48.22 -18.93 47.84
CA LEU A 6 48.68 -19.36 46.48
C LEU A 6 47.66 -20.22 45.67
N GLU A 7 47.43 -20.16 44.34
CA GLU A 7 48.11 -19.69 43.12
C GLU A 7 47.06 -19.46 42.00
N GLY A 8 47.44 -18.86 40.85
CA GLY A 8 46.77 -19.20 39.59
C GLY A 8 46.75 -18.15 38.47
N THR A 9 47.88 -18.05 37.76
CA THR A 9 48.00 -17.91 36.28
C THR A 9 47.28 -16.79 35.50
N ILE A 10 48.16 -16.01 34.88
CA ILE A 10 48.02 -15.13 33.72
C ILE A 10 47.26 -15.81 32.58
N GLY A 11 46.24 -15.16 32.05
CA GLY A 11 45.53 -15.55 30.82
C GLY A 11 45.38 -14.36 29.88
N ALA A 12 46.48 -13.93 29.26
CA ALA A 12 46.45 -13.04 28.11
C ALA A 12 46.07 -13.86 26.86
N ILE A 13 44.87 -13.65 26.31
CA ILE A 13 44.53 -14.17 24.97
C ILE A 13 44.73 -13.03 23.98
N LEU A 14 45.90 -13.05 23.36
CA LEU A 14 46.24 -12.39 22.12
C LEU A 14 45.82 -13.33 20.98
N LEU A 15 44.83 -12.96 20.17
CA LEU A 15 44.64 -13.57 18.85
C LEU A 15 44.94 -12.52 17.78
N LEU A 16 46.09 -12.69 17.14
CA LEU A 16 46.53 -11.96 15.95
C LEU A 16 45.93 -12.58 14.69
N ALA A 17 45.39 -11.70 13.84
CA ALA A 17 45.28 -11.67 12.37
C ALA A 17 45.49 -12.95 11.54
N LEU A 18 44.68 -13.12 10.47
CA LEU A 18 45.15 -13.08 9.07
C LEU A 18 44.01 -13.24 8.04
N CYS A 19 44.01 -12.28 7.09
CA CYS A 19 43.65 -12.35 5.66
C CYS A 19 42.41 -13.12 5.17
N GLY A 20 41.63 -12.43 4.33
CA GLY A 20 41.14 -13.06 3.11
C GLY A 20 39.83 -12.52 2.56
N GLY A 21 39.92 -11.48 1.72
CA GLY A 21 39.16 -11.43 0.47
C GLY A 21 37.64 -11.28 0.52
N CYS A 22 37.20 -10.12 0.01
CA CYS A 22 36.11 -9.95 -0.96
C CYS A 22 34.89 -10.88 -0.81
N GLY A 23 33.86 -10.36 -0.16
CA GLY A 23 32.50 -10.89 -0.26
C GLY A 23 31.53 -9.73 -0.15
N SER A 24 31.46 -8.90 -1.19
CA SER A 24 30.29 -8.07 -1.42
C SER A 24 29.12 -9.03 -1.65
N GLU A 25 28.41 -9.43 -0.60
CA GLU A 25 27.08 -10.00 -0.77
C GLU A 25 26.14 -8.85 -1.14
N THR A 26 26.29 -8.34 -2.36
CA THR A 26 25.19 -7.76 -3.09
C THR A 26 24.25 -8.92 -3.46
N SER A 27 23.55 -9.45 -2.47
CA SER A 27 22.25 -10.06 -2.73
C SER A 27 21.27 -8.91 -2.97
N SER A 28 21.45 -8.22 -4.09
CA SER A 28 20.33 -7.48 -4.66
C SER A 28 19.19 -8.49 -4.75
N PRO A 29 18.03 -8.21 -4.14
CA PRO A 29 16.86 -9.05 -4.33
C PRO A 29 16.70 -9.32 -5.82
N PRO A 30 16.34 -10.55 -6.24
CA PRO A 30 16.10 -10.83 -7.65
C PRO A 30 15.22 -9.71 -8.17
N ALA A 31 15.63 -9.07 -9.27
CA ALA A 31 14.90 -7.96 -9.86
C ALA A 31 13.46 -8.42 -10.01
N ALA A 32 12.58 -7.95 -9.12
CA ALA A 32 11.16 -8.20 -9.25
C ALA A 32 10.84 -7.73 -10.66
N ALA A 33 10.33 -8.64 -11.50
CA ALA A 33 9.90 -8.26 -12.84
C ALA A 33 9.04 -7.02 -12.65
N ALA A 34 9.51 -5.88 -13.16
CA ALA A 34 8.88 -4.60 -12.90
C ALA A 34 7.44 -4.74 -13.38
N SER A 35 6.49 -4.88 -12.45
CA SER A 35 5.10 -4.95 -12.81
C SER A 35 4.77 -3.64 -13.50
N SER A 36 4.10 -3.73 -14.64
CA SER A 36 3.68 -2.51 -15.33
C SER A 36 2.85 -1.66 -14.38
N LEU A 37 2.86 -0.34 -14.59
CA LEU A 37 2.09 0.59 -13.78
C LEU A 37 0.61 0.16 -13.72
N ALA A 38 0.08 -0.30 -14.87
CA ALA A 38 -1.26 -0.85 -15.01
C ALA A 38 -1.48 -2.17 -14.26
N GLY A 39 -0.50 -3.07 -14.26
CA GLY A 39 -0.71 -4.46 -13.85
C GLY A 39 -1.64 -5.21 -14.81
N THR A 40 -2.10 -6.38 -14.40
CA THR A 40 -3.08 -7.18 -15.16
C THR A 40 -4.49 -6.77 -14.72
N ASP A 41 -5.33 -6.43 -15.68
CA ASP A 41 -6.78 -6.23 -15.54
C ASP A 41 -7.41 -7.00 -16.73
N ALA A 42 -7.61 -8.30 -16.54
CA ALA A 42 -7.99 -9.19 -17.63
C ALA A 42 -9.44 -8.97 -18.09
N ASN A 43 -10.30 -8.54 -17.18
CA ASN A 43 -11.73 -8.30 -17.45
C ASN A 43 -12.00 -6.85 -17.91
N ASN A 44 -11.00 -5.97 -17.88
CA ASN A 44 -11.06 -4.55 -18.24
C ASN A 44 -12.10 -3.78 -17.44
N ASP A 45 -12.29 -4.11 -16.16
CA ASP A 45 -13.23 -3.43 -15.28
C ASP A 45 -12.63 -2.18 -14.60
N GLY A 46 -11.32 -1.99 -14.74
CA GLY A 46 -10.54 -0.90 -14.18
C GLY A 46 -9.91 -1.22 -12.81
N VAL A 47 -10.07 -2.45 -12.32
CA VAL A 47 -9.44 -2.96 -11.11
C VAL A 47 -8.45 -4.05 -11.50
N ARG A 48 -7.26 -4.02 -10.91
CA ARG A 48 -6.26 -5.06 -11.20
C ARG A 48 -6.66 -6.39 -10.58
N ASP A 49 -6.41 -7.49 -11.30
CA ASP A 49 -6.76 -8.86 -10.90
C ASP A 49 -6.21 -9.23 -9.50
N ASP A 50 -5.02 -8.75 -9.13
CA ASP A 50 -4.41 -8.99 -7.82
C ASP A 50 -5.20 -8.34 -6.68
N VAL A 51 -5.73 -7.15 -6.94
CA VAL A 51 -6.56 -6.38 -6.00
C VAL A 51 -7.97 -6.96 -5.93
N GLU A 52 -8.55 -7.35 -7.08
CA GLU A 52 -9.83 -8.05 -7.11
C GLU A 52 -9.78 -9.34 -6.28
N SER A 53 -8.75 -10.17 -6.50
CA SER A 53 -8.55 -11.42 -5.77
C SER A 53 -8.44 -11.19 -4.27
N TYR A 54 -7.71 -10.14 -3.85
CA TYR A 54 -7.65 -9.73 -2.45
C TYR A 54 -9.02 -9.33 -1.89
N ILE A 55 -9.78 -8.51 -2.62
CA ILE A 55 -11.11 -8.04 -2.20
C ILE A 55 -12.07 -9.23 -2.07
N ASP A 56 -12.10 -10.13 -3.06
CA ASP A 56 -13.02 -11.27 -3.07
C ASP A 56 -12.69 -12.31 -2.01
N THR A 57 -11.41 -12.50 -1.71
CA THR A 57 -10.97 -13.41 -0.64
C THR A 57 -11.25 -12.84 0.75
N THR A 58 -11.02 -11.54 0.94
CA THR A 58 -11.14 -10.89 2.26
C THR A 58 -12.58 -10.49 2.60
N TYR A 59 -13.35 -10.09 1.58
CA TYR A 59 -14.73 -9.63 1.69
C TYR A 59 -15.63 -10.42 0.73
N PRO A 60 -15.82 -11.73 0.97
CA PRO A 60 -16.54 -12.59 0.06
C PRO A 60 -18.02 -12.21 -0.03
N VAL A 61 -18.55 -12.30 -1.24
CA VAL A 61 -19.98 -12.20 -1.54
C VAL A 61 -20.68 -13.54 -1.27
N PRO A 62 -21.98 -13.54 -0.89
CA PRO A 62 -22.86 -12.39 -0.75
C PRO A 62 -22.73 -11.64 0.58
N ALA A 63 -22.05 -12.21 1.58
CA ALA A 63 -22.03 -11.69 2.96
C ALA A 63 -21.49 -10.25 3.08
N ASN A 64 -20.56 -9.85 2.20
CA ASN A 64 -19.91 -8.54 2.24
C ASN A 64 -20.13 -7.71 0.97
N ILE A 65 -21.25 -7.90 0.27
CA ILE A 65 -21.48 -7.28 -1.06
C ILE A 65 -21.28 -5.75 -1.06
N ASP A 66 -21.77 -5.04 -0.04
CA ASP A 66 -21.64 -3.58 0.01
C ASP A 66 -20.20 -3.10 0.22
N ILE A 67 -19.44 -3.82 1.05
CA ILE A 67 -18.02 -3.50 1.31
C ILE A 67 -17.18 -3.86 0.09
N ASN A 68 -17.41 -5.04 -0.50
CA ASN A 68 -16.74 -5.49 -1.72
C ASN A 68 -16.91 -4.45 -2.85
N LYS A 69 -18.14 -3.97 -3.08
CA LYS A 69 -18.41 -2.89 -4.04
C LYS A 69 -17.70 -1.58 -3.71
N ALA A 70 -17.76 -1.12 -2.46
CA ALA A 70 -17.10 0.13 -2.06
C ALA A 70 -15.57 0.07 -2.26
N LEU A 71 -14.95 -1.09 -1.97
CA LEU A 71 -13.53 -1.31 -2.19
C LEU A 71 -13.16 -1.33 -3.68
N ARG A 72 -13.98 -1.98 -4.52
CA ARG A 72 -13.79 -1.97 -5.98
C ARG A 72 -13.96 -0.57 -6.57
N GLN A 73 -14.94 0.20 -6.09
CA GLN A 73 -15.11 1.60 -6.46
C GLN A 73 -13.86 2.42 -6.16
N TYR A 74 -13.28 2.26 -4.97
CA TYR A 74 -12.04 2.96 -4.62
C TYR A 74 -10.85 2.47 -5.44
N ALA A 75 -10.69 1.15 -5.59
CA ALA A 75 -9.59 0.56 -6.34
C ALA A 75 -9.58 1.04 -7.79
N LYS A 76 -10.74 1.12 -8.43
CA LYS A 76 -10.91 1.65 -9.78
C LYS A 76 -10.45 3.11 -9.88
N ALA A 77 -10.95 3.98 -9.01
CA ALA A 77 -10.57 5.40 -9.02
C ALA A 77 -9.07 5.62 -8.68
N ALA A 78 -8.51 4.80 -7.79
CA ALA A 78 -7.08 4.81 -7.47
C ALA A 78 -6.23 4.33 -8.67
N GLN A 79 -6.66 3.30 -9.39
CA GLN A 79 -5.99 2.83 -10.59
C GLN A 79 -6.02 3.88 -11.70
N SER A 80 -7.15 4.56 -11.90
CA SER A 80 -7.24 5.70 -12.84
C SER A 80 -6.32 6.85 -12.44
N SER A 81 -6.23 7.19 -11.14
CA SER A 81 -5.28 8.22 -10.66
C SER A 81 -3.83 7.86 -11.01
N ILE A 82 -3.46 6.59 -10.88
CA ILE A 82 -2.12 6.10 -11.18
C ILE A 82 -1.83 6.18 -12.68
N LEU A 83 -2.78 5.76 -13.53
CA LEU A 83 -2.60 5.69 -14.99
C LEU A 83 -2.60 7.06 -15.66
N ASP A 84 -3.40 7.99 -15.15
CA ASP A 84 -3.56 9.33 -15.70
C ASP A 84 -2.81 10.42 -14.89
N ALA A 85 -1.78 10.03 -14.12
CA ALA A 85 -1.01 10.91 -13.24
C ALA A 85 -0.29 12.08 -13.97
N ASP A 86 -0.11 11.97 -15.28
CA ASP A 86 0.46 13.02 -16.14
C ASP A 86 -0.55 14.07 -16.60
N ASP A 87 -1.85 13.82 -16.43
CA ASP A 87 -2.94 14.71 -16.83
C ASP A 87 -3.57 15.36 -15.58
N ALA A 88 -3.39 16.68 -15.45
CA ALA A 88 -3.86 17.41 -14.28
C ALA A 88 -5.40 17.39 -14.15
N ALA A 89 -6.13 17.54 -15.26
CA ALA A 89 -7.59 17.59 -15.22
C ALA A 89 -8.18 16.22 -14.84
N LYS A 90 -7.60 15.15 -15.39
CA LYS A 90 -7.96 13.78 -14.99
C LYS A 90 -7.55 13.48 -13.56
N SER A 91 -6.37 13.93 -13.12
CA SER A 91 -5.92 13.73 -11.73
C SER A 91 -6.91 14.34 -10.73
N ILE A 92 -7.37 15.57 -10.95
CA ILE A 92 -8.38 16.22 -10.09
C ILE A 92 -9.69 15.41 -10.09
N THR A 93 -10.11 14.91 -11.26
CA THR A 93 -11.30 14.07 -11.40
C THR A 93 -11.17 12.78 -10.59
N HIS A 94 -10.07 12.04 -10.76
CA HIS A 94 -9.87 10.75 -10.09
C HIS A 94 -9.64 10.88 -8.59
N VAL A 95 -9.01 11.96 -8.12
CA VAL A 95 -8.94 12.27 -6.69
C VAL A 95 -10.34 12.51 -6.12
N THR A 96 -11.21 13.23 -6.84
CA THR A 96 -12.61 13.43 -6.44
C THR A 96 -13.36 12.10 -6.36
N GLU A 97 -13.21 11.23 -7.37
CA GLU A 97 -13.81 9.89 -7.39
C GLU A 97 -13.33 9.02 -6.23
N ARG A 98 -12.04 9.09 -5.89
CA ARG A 98 -11.48 8.42 -4.69
C ARG A 98 -12.11 8.91 -3.40
N PHE A 99 -12.35 10.23 -3.25
CA PHE A 99 -13.05 10.76 -2.09
C PHE A 99 -14.49 10.25 -2.01
N ARG A 100 -15.23 10.24 -3.12
CA ARG A 100 -16.59 9.66 -3.17
C ARG A 100 -16.58 8.17 -2.79
N ALA A 101 -15.62 7.40 -3.30
CA ALA A 101 -15.48 5.99 -2.94
C ALA A 101 -15.14 5.78 -1.46
N LEU A 102 -14.29 6.65 -0.90
CA LEU A 102 -13.95 6.62 0.53
C LEU A 102 -15.17 6.98 1.40
N GLU A 103 -15.98 7.95 0.99
CA GLU A 103 -17.24 8.27 1.66
C GLU A 103 -18.21 7.09 1.65
N CYS A 104 -18.34 6.39 0.51
CA CYS A 104 -19.11 5.15 0.47
C CYS A 104 -18.57 4.12 1.48
N LEU A 105 -17.25 3.88 1.51
CA LEU A 105 -16.65 2.95 2.46
C LEU A 105 -16.87 3.37 3.91
N MET A 106 -16.78 4.66 4.22
CA MET A 106 -17.07 5.20 5.55
C MET A 106 -18.54 5.00 5.94
N ALA A 107 -19.48 5.12 4.98
CA ALA A 107 -20.89 4.82 5.23
C ALA A 107 -21.15 3.32 5.48
N ARG A 108 -20.41 2.43 4.81
CA ARG A 108 -20.56 0.97 4.97
C ARG A 108 -19.80 0.41 6.19
N ARG A 109 -18.72 1.08 6.62
CA ARG A 109 -17.86 0.67 7.75
C ARG A 109 -17.55 1.84 8.69
N PRO A 110 -18.55 2.48 9.31
CA PRO A 110 -18.35 3.71 10.09
C PRO A 110 -17.40 3.53 11.29
N THR A 111 -17.26 2.30 11.80
CA THR A 111 -16.43 2.00 12.97
C THR A 111 -14.98 1.65 12.66
N ASP A 112 -14.70 1.10 11.47
CA ASP A 112 -13.41 0.49 11.15
C ASP A 112 -13.02 0.60 9.67
N PHE A 113 -13.54 1.60 8.95
CA PHE A 113 -13.16 1.84 7.56
C PHE A 113 -11.63 2.07 7.39
N HIS A 114 -10.98 2.71 8.37
CA HIS A 114 -9.60 3.14 8.22
C HIS A 114 -8.60 1.98 8.01
N PRO A 115 -8.55 0.94 8.86
CA PRO A 115 -7.67 -0.21 8.61
C PRO A 115 -8.00 -0.93 7.29
N VAL A 116 -9.29 -1.03 6.93
CA VAL A 116 -9.72 -1.62 5.66
C VAL A 116 -9.19 -0.83 4.46
N PHE A 117 -9.31 0.50 4.52
CA PHE A 117 -8.83 1.42 3.50
C PHE A 117 -7.31 1.39 3.34
N VAL A 118 -6.57 1.42 4.45
CA VAL A 118 -5.10 1.44 4.43
C VAL A 118 -4.54 0.15 3.83
N GLU A 119 -5.11 -1.01 4.18
CA GLU A 119 -4.68 -2.28 3.60
C GLU A 119 -4.94 -2.33 2.09
N LEU A 120 -6.15 -1.93 1.63
CA LEU A 120 -6.43 -1.86 0.20
C LEU A 120 -5.47 -0.90 -0.52
N ARG A 121 -5.21 0.28 0.05
CA ARG A 121 -4.29 1.27 -0.54
C ARG A 121 -2.86 0.72 -0.61
N ALA A 122 -2.41 -0.03 0.39
CA ALA A 122 -1.09 -0.68 0.37
C ALA A 122 -0.99 -1.69 -0.78
N ARG A 123 -2.04 -2.47 -1.05
CA ARG A 123 -2.09 -3.36 -2.23
C ARG A 123 -2.10 -2.58 -3.54
N MET A 124 -2.83 -1.46 -3.61
CA MET A 124 -2.84 -0.61 -4.79
C MET A 124 -1.46 -0.02 -5.13
N LEU A 125 -0.66 0.29 -4.11
CA LEU A 125 0.61 1.02 -4.18
C LEU A 125 1.84 0.15 -3.85
N ASP A 126 1.73 -1.15 -4.09
CA ASP A 126 2.70 -2.21 -3.80
C ASP A 126 4.05 -2.10 -4.55
N THR A 127 4.20 -1.12 -5.44
CA THR A 127 5.47 -0.82 -6.11
C THR A 127 5.82 0.67 -6.04
N ASN A 128 7.13 0.97 -6.11
CA ASN A 128 7.61 2.35 -6.14
C ASN A 128 6.98 3.17 -7.28
N PRO A 129 6.93 2.68 -8.56
CA PRO A 129 6.31 3.45 -9.63
C PRO A 129 4.82 3.77 -9.39
N ARG A 130 4.06 2.84 -8.80
CA ARG A 130 2.63 3.07 -8.46
C ARG A 130 2.50 4.14 -7.37
N SER A 131 3.34 4.07 -6.34
CA SER A 131 3.39 5.08 -5.28
C SER A 131 3.75 6.46 -5.84
N GLU A 132 4.77 6.55 -6.69
CA GLU A 132 5.21 7.80 -7.32
C GLU A 132 4.12 8.41 -8.22
N ALA A 133 3.49 7.61 -9.07
CA ALA A 133 2.39 8.05 -9.92
C ALA A 133 1.19 8.55 -9.10
N TYR A 134 0.85 7.83 -8.04
CA TYR A 134 -0.22 8.24 -7.14
C TYR A 134 0.06 9.57 -6.45
N LEU A 135 1.27 9.76 -5.93
CA LEU A 135 1.70 11.03 -5.32
C LEU A 135 1.73 12.17 -6.35
N LYS A 136 2.12 11.87 -7.59
CA LYS A 136 2.07 12.84 -8.69
C LYS A 136 0.63 13.28 -8.96
N ALA A 137 -0.31 12.36 -9.08
CA ALA A 137 -1.73 12.69 -9.25
C ALA A 137 -2.26 13.55 -8.07
N ASP A 138 -1.93 13.19 -6.83
CA ASP A 138 -2.30 13.96 -5.64
C ASP A 138 -1.71 15.38 -5.69
N SER A 139 -0.47 15.54 -6.17
CA SER A 139 0.18 16.86 -6.27
C SER A 139 -0.56 17.82 -7.21
N GLN A 140 -1.21 17.30 -8.26
CA GLN A 140 -2.01 18.08 -9.21
C GLN A 140 -3.30 18.64 -8.58
N ALA A 141 -3.79 18.04 -7.49
CA ALA A 141 -5.03 18.43 -6.83
C ALA A 141 -4.80 19.30 -5.57
N THR A 142 -3.54 19.64 -5.24
CA THR A 142 -3.20 20.32 -3.97
C THR A 142 -3.78 21.73 -3.83
N SER A 143 -4.02 22.43 -4.93
CA SER A 143 -4.65 23.75 -4.96
C SER A 143 -6.18 23.71 -5.04
N GLU A 144 -6.77 22.52 -5.18
CA GLU A 144 -8.20 22.37 -5.39
C GLU A 144 -8.94 22.20 -4.06
N SER A 145 -10.07 22.91 -3.93
CA SER A 145 -11.02 22.63 -2.86
C SER A 145 -11.90 21.45 -3.28
N LEU A 146 -11.62 20.27 -2.74
CA LEU A 146 -12.41 19.06 -2.96
C LEU A 146 -13.42 18.88 -1.82
N PRO A 147 -14.68 19.36 -1.95
CA PRO A 147 -15.65 19.31 -0.87
C PRO A 147 -16.07 17.87 -0.58
N LEU A 148 -15.93 17.45 0.67
CA LEU A 148 -16.56 16.24 1.18
C LEU A 148 -18.08 16.41 1.21
N LEU A 149 -18.81 15.33 0.96
CA LEU A 149 -20.24 15.29 1.20
C LEU A 149 -20.51 15.37 2.72
N PRO A 150 -21.65 15.94 3.13
CA PRO A 150 -22.15 15.76 4.49
C PRO A 150 -22.22 14.28 4.86
N ALA A 151 -21.88 13.93 6.10
CA ALA A 151 -21.76 12.53 6.52
C ALA A 151 -23.07 11.73 6.39
N ASP A 152 -24.21 12.39 6.57
CA ASP A 152 -25.55 11.84 6.36
C ASP A 152 -25.88 11.56 4.88
N GLN A 153 -25.05 12.05 3.94
CA GLN A 153 -25.20 11.87 2.50
C GLN A 153 -24.19 10.88 1.89
N TRP A 154 -23.26 10.34 2.67
CA TRP A 154 -22.20 9.44 2.16
C TRP A 154 -22.71 8.16 1.48
N VAL A 155 -23.89 7.66 1.87
CA VAL A 155 -24.51 6.51 1.18
C VAL A 155 -24.77 6.80 -0.29
N GLY A 156 -25.06 8.05 -0.65
CA GLY A 156 -25.27 8.48 -2.03
C GLY A 156 -24.00 8.46 -2.88
N ALA A 157 -22.82 8.32 -2.28
CA ALA A 157 -21.56 8.19 -2.99
C ALA A 157 -21.26 6.74 -3.43
N CYS A 158 -22.05 5.76 -2.99
CA CYS A 158 -21.91 4.37 -3.38
C CYS A 158 -22.51 4.11 -4.77
N ILE A 159 -21.73 3.50 -5.67
CA ILE A 159 -22.15 3.09 -7.03
C ILE A 159 -22.13 1.58 -7.23
#